data_AF-A0A8K0G3H5-F1
#
_entry.id   AF-A0A8K0G3H5-F1
#
_cell.length_a   1.000
_cell.length_b   1.000
_cell.length_c   1.000
_cell.angle_alpha   90.00
_cell.angle_beta   90.00
_cell.angle_gamma   90.00
#
_symmetry.space_group_name_H-M   'P 1'
#
loop_
_entity.id
_entity.type
_entity.pdbx_description
1 polymer ?
#
loop_
_entity_poly.entity_id
_entity_poly.type
_entity_poly.pdbx_seq_one_letter_code
_entity_poly.pdbx_strand_id
1 'polypeptide(L)'
;VVAEYEALAALLKTNYQQKKSKPWMNSASICCVTKEVGLLVMDFKFHWLLNDRDVQDQVRIHVLNILAAAALKDDVILVLHQDRKDHVLMNYAYEIDRISVEEQRSLALF
;
A
#
# COMPACT_ATOMS: atom_id res chain seq x y z
N VAL A 1 -0.82 -12.33 6.04
CA VAL A 1 -0.11 -11.05 6.33
C VAL A 1 1.39 -11.16 6.13
N VAL A 2 2.11 -12.07 6.80
CA VAL A 2 3.58 -12.19 6.66
C VAL A 2 4.01 -12.51 5.21
N ALA A 3 3.36 -13.47 4.55
CA ALA A 3 3.66 -13.82 3.15
C ALA A 3 3.37 -12.67 2.15
N GLU A 4 2.26 -11.94 2.34
CA GLU A 4 1.90 -10.76 1.52
C GLU A 4 2.98 -9.68 1.61
N TYR A 5 3.56 -9.52 2.79
CA TYR A 5 4.59 -8.54 3.06
C TYR A 5 5.93 -8.89 2.42
N GLU A 6 6.34 -10.16 2.49
CA GLU A 6 7.54 -10.64 1.81
C GLU A 6 7.40 -10.52 0.29
N ALA A 7 6.21 -10.81 -0.25
CA ALA A 7 5.89 -10.65 -1.66
C ALA A 7 5.94 -9.17 -2.09
N LEU A 8 5.32 -8.27 -1.31
CA LEU A 8 5.40 -6.83 -1.54
C LEU A 8 6.86 -6.36 -1.49
N ALA A 9 7.61 -6.70 -0.44
CA ALA A 9 9.01 -6.31 -0.29
C ALA A 9 9.88 -6.79 -1.46
N ALA A 10 9.65 -8.00 -1.97
CA ALA A 10 10.33 -8.52 -3.14
C ALA A 10 9.96 -7.74 -4.41
N LEU A 11 8.68 -7.47 -4.65
CA LEU A 11 8.20 -6.70 -5.81
C LEU A 11 8.71 -5.27 -5.81
N LEU A 12 8.73 -4.62 -4.65
CA LEU A 12 9.30 -3.30 -4.47
C LEU A 12 10.79 -3.33 -4.80
N LYS A 13 11.56 -4.30 -4.26
CA LYS A 13 12.98 -4.46 -4.59
C LYS A 13 13.21 -4.63 -6.10
N THR A 14 12.40 -5.42 -6.79
CA THR A 14 12.56 -5.68 -8.23
C THR A 14 12.14 -4.48 -9.09
N ASN A 15 11.02 -3.82 -8.78
CA ASN A 15 10.54 -2.65 -9.54
C ASN A 15 11.39 -1.38 -9.32
N TYR A 16 11.96 -1.19 -8.13
CA TYR A 16 12.65 0.07 -7.79
C TYR A 16 14.13 0.13 -8.17
N GLN A 17 14.79 -1.00 -8.47
CA GLN A 17 16.15 -0.96 -9.01
C GLN A 17 16.23 -0.24 -10.37
N GLN A 18 15.10 -0.10 -11.08
CA GLN A 18 15.04 0.58 -12.39
C GLN A 18 14.63 2.07 -12.33
N LYS A 19 13.93 2.53 -11.29
CA LYS A 19 13.43 3.92 -11.18
C LYS A 19 14.05 4.60 -9.97
N LYS A 20 15.22 5.23 -10.11
CA LYS A 20 15.97 5.93 -9.03
C LYS A 20 15.53 7.38 -8.73
N SER A 21 14.50 7.90 -9.41
CA SER A 21 14.26 9.36 -9.51
C SER A 21 13.22 9.99 -8.58
N LYS A 22 12.34 9.23 -7.90
CA LYS A 22 11.25 9.81 -7.09
C LYS A 22 11.70 10.11 -5.63
N PRO A 23 11.43 11.32 -5.09
CA PRO A 23 12.01 11.83 -3.84
C PRO A 23 11.59 11.09 -2.54
N TRP A 24 10.50 10.32 -2.57
CA TRP A 24 10.08 9.50 -1.41
C TRP A 24 10.86 8.17 -1.27
N MET A 25 11.72 7.85 -2.25
CA MET A 25 12.44 6.57 -2.38
C MET A 25 13.86 6.57 -1.80
N ASN A 26 14.12 7.30 -0.72
CA ASN A 26 15.40 7.17 -0.02
C ASN A 26 15.47 5.78 0.64
N SER A 27 16.66 5.15 0.67
CA SER A 27 16.90 3.75 1.09
C SER A 27 16.29 3.36 2.45
N ALA A 28 16.10 4.33 3.34
CA ALA A 28 15.44 4.15 4.64
C ALA A 28 13.92 3.92 4.52
N SER A 29 13.25 4.50 3.51
CA SER A 29 11.80 4.40 3.31
C SER A 29 11.33 3.02 2.87
N ILE A 30 12.15 2.28 2.13
CA ILE A 30 11.86 0.90 1.70
C ILE A 30 12.14 -0.10 2.83
N CYS A 31 13.04 0.25 3.76
CA CYS A 31 13.42 -0.60 4.90
C CYS A 31 12.29 -0.75 5.93
N CYS A 32 11.35 0.20 6.00
CA CYS A 32 10.18 0.14 6.87
C CYS A 32 9.24 -1.04 6.54
N VAL A 33 9.35 -1.60 5.33
CA VAL A 33 8.65 -2.80 4.88
C VAL A 33 9.35 -4.07 5.37
N THR A 34 10.11 -4.08 6.48
CA THR A 34 10.66 -5.36 6.97
C THR A 34 10.39 -5.88 8.39
N LYS A 35 9.78 -5.20 9.38
CA LYS A 35 9.63 -5.87 10.71
C LYS A 35 8.34 -5.71 11.52
N GLU A 36 7.49 -4.71 11.31
CA GLU A 36 6.24 -4.59 12.07
C GLU A 36 5.09 -4.12 11.18
N VAL A 37 3.96 -4.82 11.28
CA VAL A 37 2.71 -4.51 10.54
C VAL A 37 2.27 -3.05 10.75
N GLY A 38 2.70 -2.42 11.85
CA GLY A 38 2.40 -1.02 12.15
C GLY A 38 3.19 0.01 11.33
N LEU A 39 4.39 -0.31 10.83
CA LEU A 39 5.29 0.73 10.31
C LEU A 39 4.98 1.14 8.85
N LEU A 40 4.44 0.23 8.03
CA LEU A 40 3.96 0.57 6.68
C LEU A 40 2.73 1.47 6.73
N VAL A 41 1.89 1.25 7.73
CA VAL A 41 0.60 1.92 7.91
C VAL A 41 0.84 3.30 8.51
N MET A 42 1.69 3.42 9.52
CA MET A 42 1.96 4.69 10.21
C MET A 42 2.65 5.76 9.35
N ASP A 43 3.37 5.40 8.28
CA ASP A 43 4.30 6.30 7.59
C ASP A 43 3.74 6.91 6.29
N PHE A 44 2.42 6.89 6.06
CA PHE A 44 1.68 7.55 4.96
C PHE A 44 2.10 7.17 3.51
N LYS A 45 3.04 6.24 3.34
CA LYS A 45 3.61 5.91 2.02
C LYS A 45 2.68 5.15 1.08
N PHE A 46 1.62 4.54 1.63
CA PHE A 46 0.61 3.83 0.83
C PHE A 46 -0.12 4.76 -0.14
N HIS A 47 -0.26 6.06 0.17
CA HIS A 47 -0.86 7.03 -0.74
C HIS A 47 -0.18 7.03 -2.10
N TRP A 48 1.15 7.12 -2.13
CA TRP A 48 1.89 7.13 -3.39
C TRP A 48 1.79 5.78 -4.10
N LEU A 49 1.81 4.67 -3.37
CA LEU A 49 1.72 3.34 -3.97
C LEU A 49 0.37 3.08 -4.66
N LEU A 50 -0.73 3.61 -4.11
CA LEU A 50 -2.06 3.47 -4.68
C LEU A 50 -2.33 4.43 -5.85
N ASN A 51 -1.83 5.67 -5.76
CA ASN A 51 -2.10 6.70 -6.77
C ASN A 51 -1.11 6.74 -7.93
N ASP A 52 0.07 6.13 -7.80
CA ASP A 52 1.10 6.14 -8.84
C ASP A 52 0.82 5.09 -9.93
N ARG A 53 0.37 5.54 -11.10
CA ARG A 53 0.04 4.68 -12.25
C ARG A 53 1.25 3.95 -12.85
N ASP A 54 2.45 4.39 -12.52
CA ASP A 54 3.70 3.73 -12.89
C ASP A 54 3.96 2.43 -12.11
N VAL A 55 3.23 2.23 -11.02
CA VAL A 55 3.36 1.06 -10.13
C VAL A 55 2.57 -0.10 -10.73
N GLN A 56 3.11 -1.31 -10.60
CA GLN A 56 2.43 -2.52 -11.05
C GLN A 56 1.21 -2.83 -10.18
N ASP A 57 0.16 -3.36 -10.80
CA ASP A 57 -1.08 -3.78 -10.15
C ASP A 57 -0.81 -4.72 -8.96
N GLN A 58 0.15 -5.66 -9.08
CA GLN A 58 0.51 -6.55 -7.98
C GLN A 58 0.93 -5.80 -6.71
N VAL A 59 1.62 -4.67 -6.83
CA VAL A 59 2.02 -3.87 -5.67
C VAL A 59 0.79 -3.29 -4.98
N ARG A 60 -0.17 -2.75 -5.74
CA ARG A 60 -1.42 -2.20 -5.18
C ARG A 60 -2.25 -3.28 -4.51
N ILE A 61 -2.39 -4.44 -5.15
CA ILE A 61 -3.07 -5.63 -4.61
C ILE A 61 -2.50 -6.01 -3.23
N HIS A 62 -1.17 -6.16 -3.11
CA HIS A 62 -0.55 -6.51 -1.84
C HIS A 62 -0.71 -5.41 -0.78
N VAL A 63 -0.63 -4.13 -1.17
CA VAL A 63 -0.88 -3.00 -0.26
C VAL A 63 -2.32 -3.04 0.28
N LEU A 64 -3.32 -3.23 -0.59
CA LEU A 64 -4.73 -3.34 -0.19
C LEU A 64 -4.96 -4.54 0.73
N ASN A 65 -4.41 -5.71 0.40
CA ASN A 65 -4.52 -6.91 1.25
C ASN A 65 -3.90 -6.70 2.64
N ILE A 66 -2.73 -6.05 2.70
CA ILE A 66 -2.07 -5.72 3.97
C ILE A 66 -2.92 -4.73 4.77
N LEU A 67 -3.43 -3.67 4.12
CA LEU A 67 -4.29 -2.68 4.77
C LEU A 67 -5.59 -3.30 5.30
N ALA A 68 -6.25 -4.15 4.52
CA ALA A 68 -7.47 -4.86 4.94
C ALA A 68 -7.19 -5.78 6.12
N ALA A 69 -6.11 -6.57 6.07
CA ALA A 69 -5.72 -7.42 7.19
C ALA A 69 -5.28 -6.63 8.43
N ALA A 70 -4.74 -5.44 8.22
CA ALA A 70 -4.31 -4.54 9.28
C ALA A 70 -5.51 -3.77 9.88
N ALA A 71 -6.58 -3.49 9.12
CA ALA A 71 -7.78 -2.77 9.57
C ALA A 71 -8.47 -3.41 10.79
N LEU A 72 -8.24 -4.71 11.01
CA LEU A 72 -8.72 -5.46 12.17
C LEU A 72 -7.91 -5.19 13.45
N LYS A 73 -6.82 -4.41 13.40
CA LYS A 73 -5.99 -4.04 14.55
C LYS A 73 -6.31 -2.62 15.02
N ASP A 74 -6.43 -2.45 16.34
CA ASP A 74 -6.80 -1.18 16.98
C ASP A 74 -5.87 -0.01 16.63
N ASP A 75 -4.56 -0.25 16.44
CA ASP A 75 -3.62 0.83 16.09
C ASP A 75 -3.74 1.29 14.63
N VAL A 76 -4.30 0.45 13.77
CA VAL A 76 -4.40 0.69 12.32
C VAL A 76 -5.69 1.44 11.98
N ILE A 77 -6.76 1.24 12.75
CA ILE A 77 -7.99 2.00 12.54
C ILE A 77 -7.76 3.51 12.73
N LEU A 78 -6.80 3.90 13.58
CA LEU A 78 -6.38 5.29 13.75
C LEU A 78 -5.70 5.85 12.50
N VAL A 79 -4.94 5.04 11.77
CA VAL A 79 -4.35 5.45 10.49
C VAL A 79 -5.41 5.58 9.40
N LEU A 80 -6.34 4.64 9.32
CA LEU A 80 -7.50 4.76 8.42
C LEU A 80 -8.37 5.97 8.78
N HIS A 81 -8.45 6.32 10.08
CA HIS A 81 -9.15 7.53 10.51
C HIS A 81 -8.42 8.81 10.08
N GLN A 82 -7.10 8.78 10.04
CA GLN A 82 -6.30 9.90 9.57
C GLN A 82 -6.38 10.06 8.04
N ASP A 83 -6.54 8.95 7.28
CA ASP A 83 -6.86 8.96 5.85
C ASP A 83 -8.12 9.77 5.54
N ARG A 84 -9.06 9.90 6.48
CA ARG A 84 -10.27 10.72 6.32
C ARG A 84 -9.98 12.18 5.93
N LYS A 85 -8.79 12.71 6.18
CA LYS A 85 -8.39 14.05 5.73
C LYS A 85 -7.97 14.10 4.26
N ASP A 86 -7.23 13.09 3.80
CA ASP A 86 -6.65 13.05 2.45
C ASP A 86 -7.51 12.24 1.47
N HIS A 87 -8.51 11.52 1.98
CA HIS A 87 -9.48 10.72 1.24
C HIS A 87 -8.83 9.73 0.26
N VAL A 88 -7.66 9.20 0.58
CA VAL A 88 -6.86 8.44 -0.41
C VAL A 88 -7.54 7.12 -0.72
N LEU A 89 -7.87 6.34 0.30
CA LEU A 89 -8.49 5.03 0.11
C LEU A 89 -9.90 5.19 -0.43
N MET A 90 -10.62 6.24 0.00
CA MET A 90 -11.95 6.58 -0.51
C MET A 90 -11.93 6.97 -1.99
N ASN A 91 -10.98 7.81 -2.42
CA ASN A 91 -10.83 8.20 -3.82
C ASN A 91 -10.39 7.02 -4.67
N TYR A 92 -9.49 6.19 -4.16
CA TYR A 92 -9.09 4.95 -4.84
C TYR A 92 -10.28 4.00 -5.02
N ALA A 93 -11.13 3.86 -3.99
CA ALA A 93 -12.36 3.08 -4.08
C ALA A 93 -13.41 3.68 -5.02
N TYR A 94 -13.45 5.01 -5.15
CA TYR A 94 -14.33 5.69 -6.11
C TYR A 94 -13.99 5.35 -7.56
N GLU A 95 -12.72 5.02 -7.85
CA GLU A 95 -12.26 4.60 -9.17
C GLU A 95 -12.36 3.07 -9.40
N ILE A 96 -13.19 2.34 -8.65
CA ILE A 96 -13.31 0.88 -8.71
C ILE A 96 -13.57 0.34 -10.14
N ASP A 97 -14.34 1.06 -10.95
CA ASP A 97 -14.64 0.65 -12.33
C ASP A 97 -13.44 0.80 -13.29
N ARG A 98 -12.38 1.48 -12.85
CA ARG A 98 -11.19 1.80 -13.64
C ARG A 98 -9.95 0.97 -13.27
N ILE A 99 -10.02 0.24 -12.16
CA ILE A 99 -8.94 -0.65 -11.70
C ILE A 99 -9.18 -2.09 -12.17
N SER A 100 -8.13 -2.90 -12.20
CA SER A 100 -8.20 -4.31 -12.62
C SER A 100 -9.08 -5.15 -11.69
N VAL A 101 -9.64 -6.25 -12.21
CA VAL A 101 -10.55 -7.13 -11.44
C VAL A 101 -9.85 -7.67 -10.19
N GLU A 102 -8.56 -7.94 -10.27
CA GLU A 102 -7.72 -8.37 -9.16
C GLU A 102 -7.62 -7.29 -8.08
N GLU A 103 -7.43 -6.02 -8.45
CA GLU A 103 -7.44 -4.90 -7.50
C GLU A 103 -8.82 -4.71 -6.85
N GLN A 104 -9.91 -4.83 -7.63
CA GLN A 104 -11.27 -4.76 -7.10
C GLN A 104 -11.52 -5.83 -6.02
N ARG A 105 -11.03 -7.06 -6.24
CA ARG A 105 -11.15 -8.16 -5.26
C ARG A 105 -10.42 -7.84 -3.97
N SER A 106 -9.21 -7.27 -4.05
CA SER A 106 -8.45 -6.86 -2.88
C SER A 106 -9.10 -5.69 -2.14
N LEU A 107 -9.70 -4.74 -2.85
CA LEU A 107 -10.45 -3.64 -2.25
C LEU A 107 -11.72 -4.13 -1.54
N ALA A 108 -12.34 -5.22 -2.00
CA ALA A 108 -13.52 -5.82 -1.37
C ALA A 108 -13.23 -6.56 -0.05
N LEU A 109 -11.99 -6.59 0.43
CA LEU A 109 -11.60 -7.23 1.70
C LEU A 109 -11.81 -6.33 2.94
N PHE A 110 -12.04 -5.03 2.75
CA PHE A 110 -12.38 -4.09 3.82
C PHE A 110 -13.84 -4.21 4.24
#